data_AF-A0AAV3S2H6-F1
#
_entry.id   AF-A0AAV3S2H6-F1
#
_cell.length_a   1.000
_cell.length_b   1.000
_cell.length_c   1.000
_cell.angle_alpha   90.00
_cell.angle_beta   90.00
_cell.angle_gamma   90.00
#
_symmetry.space_group_name_H-M   'P 1'
#
loop_
_entity.id
_entity.type
_entity.pdbx_description
1 polymer ?
#
loop_
_entity_poly.entity_id
_entity_poly.type
_entity_poly.pdbx_seq_one_letter_code
_entity_poly.pdbx_strand_id
1 'polypeptide(L)'
;MEADLARVLGALDIEGEKLGKVLQGEPWLFEGHWILIQQWEAEMKVGDLFWRHIPCWVQIWNLPLGYVDVDFGRAIGAYIGEVIEVDHRSIEQE
;
A
#
# COMPACT_ATOMS: atom_id res chain seq x y z
N MET A 1 -13.28 17.61 26.18
CA MET A 1 -13.47 16.49 25.22
C MET A 1 -12.36 16.58 24.18
N GLU A 2 -11.11 16.49 24.62
CA GLU A 2 -9.91 16.61 23.75
C GLU A 2 -8.72 15.81 24.30
N ALA A 3 -8.91 15.07 25.40
CA ALA A 3 -7.84 14.30 26.04
C ALA A 3 -7.77 12.85 25.53
N ASP A 4 -8.76 12.38 24.76
CA ASP A 4 -8.84 10.98 24.29
C ASP A 4 -8.16 10.75 22.94
N LEU A 5 -8.01 11.77 22.09
CA LEU A 5 -7.37 11.62 20.78
C LEU A 5 -5.85 11.37 20.90
N ALA A 6 -5.20 12.00 21.87
CA ALA A 6 -3.78 11.76 22.16
C ALA A 6 -3.51 10.34 22.70
N ARG A 7 -4.48 9.71 23.39
CA ARG A 7 -4.37 8.30 23.82
C ARG A 7 -4.52 7.32 22.66
N VAL A 8 -5.37 7.63 21.68
CA VAL A 8 -5.54 6.75 20.51
C VAL A 8 -4.35 6.84 19.56
N LEU A 9 -3.76 8.03 19.39
CA LEU A 9 -2.57 8.23 18.55
C LEU A 9 -1.27 7.81 19.24
N GLY A 10 -1.17 7.94 20.57
CA GLY A 10 -0.01 7.47 21.35
C GLY A 10 0.02 5.95 21.61
N ALA A 11 -1.02 5.21 21.22
CA ALA A 11 -1.14 3.77 21.51
C ALA A 11 -0.50 2.84 20.46
N LEU A 12 0.07 3.39 19.38
CA LEU A 12 0.85 2.60 18.43
C LEU A 12 2.34 2.90 18.62
N ASP A 13 2.82 2.78 19.86
CA ASP A 13 4.24 2.55 20.17
C ASP A 13 4.60 1.13 19.71
N ILE A 14 4.50 0.92 18.40
CA ILE A 14 4.89 -0.32 17.76
C ILE A 14 6.41 -0.27 17.70
N GLU A 15 7.07 -1.06 18.54
CA GLU A 15 8.53 -1.24 18.52
C GLU A 15 9.05 -1.37 17.07
N GLY A 16 10.15 -0.71 16.74
CA GLY A 16 10.58 -0.42 15.36
C GLY A 16 10.57 -1.61 14.38
N GLU A 17 10.81 -2.85 14.85
CA GLU A 17 10.73 -4.04 14.01
C GLU A 17 9.29 -4.42 13.60
N LYS A 18 8.34 -4.29 14.53
CA LYS A 18 6.92 -4.56 14.26
C LYS A 18 6.33 -3.45 13.38
N LEU A 19 6.78 -2.21 13.56
CA LEU A 19 6.31 -1.08 12.75
C LEU A 19 6.76 -1.24 11.30
N GLY A 20 8.01 -1.67 11.08
CA GLY A 20 8.51 -1.97 9.74
C GLY A 20 7.66 -3.00 8.99
N LYS A 21 7.21 -4.06 9.68
CA LYS A 21 6.32 -5.07 9.08
C LYS A 21 4.93 -4.53 8.76
N VAL A 22 4.40 -3.66 9.62
CA VAL A 22 3.08 -3.02 9.38
C VAL A 22 3.16 -2.06 8.19
N LEU A 23 4.22 -1.26 8.09
CA LEU A 23 4.40 -0.33 6.98
C LEU A 23 4.71 -1.06 5.67
N GLN A 24 5.49 -2.14 5.68
CA GLN A 24 5.74 -2.96 4.47
C GLN A 24 4.49 -3.62 3.89
N GLY A 25 3.46 -3.88 4.71
CA GLY A 25 2.22 -4.50 4.27
C GLY A 25 1.17 -3.51 3.73
N GLU A 26 1.49 -2.22 3.68
CA GLU A 26 0.58 -1.22 3.15
C GLU A 26 0.39 -1.36 1.63
N PRO A 27 -0.81 -1.05 1.11
CA PRO A 27 -2.02 -0.62 1.80
C PRO A 27 -2.79 -1.80 2.38
N TRP A 28 -3.36 -1.58 3.55
CA TRP A 28 -4.15 -2.59 4.24
C TRP A 28 -5.59 -2.58 3.74
N LEU A 29 -6.16 -3.76 3.51
CA LEU A 29 -7.58 -3.91 3.20
C LEU A 29 -8.31 -4.43 4.44
N PHE A 30 -9.28 -3.66 4.95
CA PHE A 30 -10.13 -4.06 6.06
C PHE A 30 -11.59 -3.79 5.71
N GLU A 31 -12.41 -4.83 5.71
CA GLU A 31 -13.83 -4.75 5.35
C GLU A 31 -14.09 -4.08 3.98
N GLY A 32 -13.18 -4.27 3.01
CA GLY A 32 -13.28 -3.65 1.69
C GLY A 32 -12.84 -2.18 1.64
N HIS A 33 -12.38 -1.62 2.76
CA HIS A 33 -11.84 -0.27 2.85
C HIS A 33 -10.32 -0.29 2.90
N TRP A 34 -9.68 0.65 2.20
CA TRP A 34 -8.24 0.85 2.29
C TRP A 34 -7.89 1.63 3.54
N ILE A 35 -6.98 1.09 4.34
CA ILE A 35 -6.40 1.73 5.50
C ILE A 35 -4.95 2.10 5.16
N LEU A 36 -4.66 3.39 5.31
CA LEU A 36 -3.33 3.95 5.15
C LEU A 36 -2.77 4.27 6.53
N ILE A 37 -1.53 3.86 6.76
CA ILE A 37 -0.86 4.01 8.04
C ILE A 37 0.39 4.83 7.79
N GLN A 38 0.56 5.91 8.54
CA GLN A 38 1.78 6.70 8.55
C GLN A 38 2.33 6.70 9.96
N GLN A 39 3.65 6.55 10.09
CA GLN A 39 4.31 6.72 11.38
C GLN A 39 4.11 8.16 11.86
N TRP A 40 3.58 8.30 13.08
CA TRP A 40 3.39 9.60 13.69
C TRP A 40 4.72 10.14 14.24
N GLU A 41 5.14 11.31 13.76
CA GLU A 41 6.29 12.02 14.32
C GLU A 41 5.81 13.11 15.29
N ALA A 42 6.57 13.37 16.36
CA ALA A 42 6.14 14.27 17.45
C ALA A 42 5.79 15.70 16.98
N GLU A 43 6.32 16.11 15.83
CA GLU A 43 6.14 17.44 15.25
C GLU A 43 4.99 17.50 14.24
N MET A 44 4.39 16.35 13.88
CA MET A 44 3.29 16.28 12.93
C MET A 44 1.98 16.78 13.55
N LYS A 45 1.18 17.44 12.71
CA LYS A 45 -0.22 17.77 12.98
C LYS A 45 -1.11 16.94 12.09
N VAL A 46 -2.39 16.83 12.46
CA VAL A 46 -3.39 16.11 11.66
C VAL A 46 -3.49 16.68 10.22
N GLY A 47 -3.31 17.99 10.04
CA GLY A 47 -3.31 18.62 8.72
C GLY A 47 -2.07 18.32 7.86
N ASP A 48 -1.01 17.78 8.45
CA ASP A 48 0.22 17.38 7.75
C ASP A 48 0.10 15.96 7.19
N LEU A 49 -0.95 15.22 7.59
CA LEU A 49 -1.28 13.91 7.01
C LEU A 49 -1.73 14.12 5.57
N PHE A 50 -0.85 13.80 4.63
CA PHE A 50 -1.07 14.04 3.21
C PHE A 50 -0.80 12.78 2.39
N TRP A 51 -1.87 12.09 1.99
CA TRP A 51 -1.81 10.89 1.16
C TRP A 51 -2.22 11.23 -0.28
N ARG A 52 -1.23 11.38 -1.17
CA ARG A 52 -1.44 11.70 -2.60
C ARG A 52 -1.54 10.44 -3.46
N HIS A 53 -0.74 9.45 -3.12
CA HIS A 53 -0.55 8.20 -3.84
C HIS A 53 -0.32 7.08 -2.84
N ILE A 54 -0.68 5.87 -3.24
CA ILE A 54 -0.59 4.65 -2.43
C ILE A 54 -0.09 3.55 -3.37
N PRO A 55 0.98 2.83 -3.02
CA PRO A 55 1.39 1.66 -3.82
C PRO A 55 0.28 0.60 -3.75
N CYS A 56 -0.13 -0.02 -4.84
CA CYS A 56 -1.07 -1.15 -4.74
C CYS A 56 -0.88 -2.15 -5.87
N TRP A 57 -1.26 -3.39 -5.61
CA TRP A 57 -1.30 -4.42 -6.65
C TRP A 57 -2.56 -4.26 -7.48
N VAL A 58 -2.39 -4.16 -8.79
CA VAL A 58 -3.50 -4.20 -9.75
C VAL A 58 -3.42 -5.50 -10.52
N GLN A 59 -4.50 -6.28 -10.47
CA GLN A 59 -4.61 -7.52 -11.23
C GLN A 59 -5.41 -7.30 -12.51
N ILE A 60 -4.82 -7.64 -13.66
CA ILE A 60 -5.46 -7.57 -14.97
C ILE A 60 -6.10 -8.92 -15.28
N TRP A 61 -7.41 -8.92 -15.50
CA TRP A 61 -8.19 -10.12 -15.83
C TRP A 61 -8.39 -10.24 -17.33
N ASN A 62 -8.58 -11.47 -17.82
CA ASN A 62 -8.83 -11.80 -19.23
C ASN A 62 -7.75 -11.32 -20.20
N LEU A 63 -6.50 -11.25 -19.73
CA LEU A 63 -5.37 -10.96 -20.58
C LEU A 63 -5.06 -12.20 -21.45
N PRO A 64 -5.08 -12.11 -22.79
CA PRO A 64 -4.75 -13.27 -23.62
C PRO A 64 -3.31 -13.71 -23.37
N LEU A 65 -3.05 -15.02 -23.38
CA LEU A 65 -1.75 -15.62 -23.03
C LEU A 65 -0.54 -14.97 -23.73
N GLY A 66 -0.69 -14.51 -24.97
CA GLY A 66 0.38 -13.83 -25.73
C GLY A 66 0.77 -12.44 -25.22
N TYR A 67 0.04 -11.89 -24.25
CA TYR A 67 0.27 -10.57 -23.66
C TYR A 67 0.67 -10.62 -22.18
N VAL A 68 0.84 -11.82 -21.61
CA VAL A 68 1.33 -12.02 -20.24
C VAL A 68 2.85 -11.81 -20.24
N ASP A 69 3.24 -10.56 -20.34
CA ASP A 69 4.62 -10.11 -20.42
C ASP A 69 4.82 -8.89 -19.50
N VAL A 70 6.05 -8.77 -18.94
CA VAL A 70 6.38 -7.70 -17.99
C VAL A 70 6.27 -6.32 -18.65
N ASP A 71 6.71 -6.17 -19.89
CA ASP A 71 6.65 -4.87 -20.59
C ASP A 71 5.21 -4.51 -20.93
N PHE A 72 4.38 -5.49 -21.26
CA PHE A 72 2.95 -5.26 -21.46
C PHE A 72 2.25 -4.86 -20.15
N GLY A 73 2.55 -5.54 -19.04
CA GLY A 73 2.06 -5.20 -17.71
C GLY A 73 2.47 -3.78 -17.29
N ARG A 74 3.73 -3.40 -17.54
CA ARG A 74 4.22 -2.03 -17.31
C ARG A 74 3.50 -1.00 -18.18
N ALA A 75 3.27 -1.30 -19.45
CA ALA A 75 2.57 -0.40 -20.36
C ALA A 75 1.14 -0.12 -19.89
N ILE A 76 0.40 -1.16 -19.44
CA ILE A 76 -0.94 -0.96 -18.87
C ILE A 76 -0.87 -0.20 -17.55
N GLY A 77 0.02 -0.61 -16.64
CA GLY A 77 0.18 0.01 -15.33
C GLY A 77 0.50 1.51 -15.41
N ALA A 78 1.28 1.92 -16.42
CA ALA A 78 1.62 3.32 -16.65
C ALA A 78 0.42 4.23 -16.96
N TYR A 79 -0.71 3.69 -17.43
CA TYR A 79 -1.95 4.45 -17.59
C TYR A 79 -2.68 4.69 -16.25
N ILE A 80 -2.41 3.86 -15.24
CA ILE A 80 -3.00 3.95 -13.90
C ILE A 80 -2.14 4.85 -13.01
N GLY A 81 -0.82 4.72 -13.08
CA GLY A 81 0.12 5.51 -12.29
C GLY A 81 1.57 5.09 -12.45
N GLU A 82 2.40 5.45 -11.48
CA GLU A 82 3.79 4.98 -11.41
C GLU A 82 3.82 3.47 -11.15
N VAL A 83 4.56 2.74 -11.99
CA VAL A 83 4.72 1.29 -11.84
C VAL A 83 5.96 1.01 -11.01
N ILE A 84 5.75 0.48 -9.81
CA ILE A 84 6.83 0.11 -8.88
C ILE A 84 7.37 -1.28 -9.20
N GLU A 85 6.46 -2.25 -9.39
CA GLU A 85 6.78 -3.65 -9.62
C GLU A 85 5.75 -4.29 -10.56
N VAL A 86 6.18 -5.28 -11.35
CA VAL A 86 5.29 -6.15 -12.12
C VAL A 86 5.63 -7.58 -11.78
N ASP A 87 4.65 -8.27 -11.18
CA ASP A 87 4.76 -9.68 -10.85
C ASP A 87 4.49 -10.52 -12.10
N HIS A 88 5.51 -11.28 -12.51
CA HIS A 88 5.39 -12.29 -13.56
C HIS A 88 5.59 -13.67 -12.90
N ARG A 89 4.64 -14.07 -12.06
CA ARG A 89 4.56 -15.49 -11.67
C ARG A 89 4.28 -16.29 -12.93
N SER A 90 5.37 -16.79 -13.51
CA SER A 90 5.37 -17.96 -14.37
C SER A 90 4.47 -18.96 -13.67
N ILE A 91 3.42 -19.42 -14.35
CA ILE A 91 2.64 -20.55 -13.88
C ILE A 91 3.63 -21.72 -13.89
N GLU A 92 4.39 -21.89 -12.81
CA GLU A 92 5.25 -23.05 -12.62
C GLU A 92 4.31 -24.24 -12.51
N GLN A 93 4.42 -25.06 -13.55
CA GLN A 93 3.71 -26.28 -13.85
C GLN A 93 3.41 -27.09 -12.58
N GLU A 94 2.12 -27.31 -12.34
CA GLU A 94 1.60 -28.34 -11.44
C GLU A 94 1.86 -29.75 -12.00
#